data_AF-A0A378X684-F1
#
_entry.id   AF-A0A378X684-F1
#
_cell.length_a   1.000
_cell.length_b   1.000
_cell.length_c   1.000
_cell.angle_alpha   90.00
_cell.angle_beta   90.00
_cell.angle_gamma   90.00
#
_symmetry.space_group_name_H-M   'P 1'
#
loop_
_entity.id
_entity.type
_entity.pdbx_description
1 polymer ?
#
loop_
_entity_poly.entity_id
_entity_poly.type
_entity_poly.pdbx_seq_one_letter_code
_entity_poly.pdbx_strand_id
1 'polypeptide(L)'
;MFTANSTITSPHPLPFDSWSRVAPDRIAVNFQIGSPECYGVDAATTETDTTVTVALKAGTLPEAAGRMCTMIAVFGTLEIPLKKPLGDRKVLSAN
;
A
#
# COMPACT_ATOMS: atom_id res chain seq x y z
N MET A 1 0.83 -5.57 -9.90
CA MET A 1 0.11 -4.50 -9.19
C MET A 1 -0.72 -5.15 -8.10
N PHE A 2 -0.64 -4.61 -6.88
CA PHE A 2 -1.38 -5.10 -5.72
C PHE A 2 -2.76 -4.44 -5.64
N THR A 3 -3.69 -5.12 -4.99
CA THR A 3 -5.01 -4.59 -4.62
C THR A 3 -5.09 -4.55 -3.10
N ALA A 4 -5.67 -3.48 -2.55
CA ALA A 4 -5.86 -3.36 -1.11
C ALA A 4 -6.75 -4.50 -0.59
N ASN A 5 -6.31 -5.17 0.47
CA ASN A 5 -7.00 -6.28 1.10
C ASN A 5 -7.02 -6.07 2.63
N SER A 6 -8.16 -5.63 3.15
CA SER A 6 -8.35 -5.39 4.58
C SER A 6 -8.44 -6.67 5.42
N THR A 7 -8.45 -7.86 4.80
CA THR A 7 -8.52 -9.15 5.48
C THR A 7 -7.14 -9.74 5.79
N ILE A 8 -6.04 -9.05 5.45
CA ILE A 8 -4.69 -9.50 5.78
C ILE A 8 -4.55 -9.81 7.28
N THR A 9 -3.85 -10.90 7.56
CA THR A 9 -3.57 -11.37 8.92
C THR A 9 -2.23 -10.81 9.42
N SER A 10 -2.17 -10.52 10.72
CA SER A 10 -1.00 -9.88 11.36
C SER A 10 -0.51 -8.62 10.63
N PRO A 11 -1.38 -7.61 10.42
CA PRO A 11 -1.01 -6.40 9.70
C PRO A 11 0.08 -5.63 10.45
N HIS A 12 1.13 -5.24 9.75
CA HIS A 12 2.23 -4.42 10.26
C HIS A 12 2.49 -3.24 9.30
N PRO A 13 3.02 -2.11 9.81
CA PRO A 13 3.40 -0.99 8.95
C PRO A 13 4.38 -1.42 7.86
N LEU A 14 4.12 -0.96 6.63
CA LEU A 14 5.01 -1.16 5.49
C LEU A 14 5.40 0.22 4.93
N PRO A 15 6.66 0.65 5.03
CA PRO A 15 7.12 1.83 4.30
C PRO A 15 7.02 1.60 2.79
N PHE A 16 6.64 2.65 2.06
CA PHE A 16 6.79 2.70 0.61
C PHE A 16 8.01 3.54 0.25
N ASP A 17 8.72 3.13 -0.79
CA ASP A 17 9.98 3.72 -1.25
C ASP A 17 9.74 4.99 -2.07
N SER A 18 8.64 5.02 -2.84
CA SER A 18 8.29 6.14 -3.70
C SER A 18 6.80 6.20 -3.98
N TRP A 19 6.33 7.33 -4.51
CA TRP A 19 4.97 7.47 -5.02
C TRP A 19 4.98 8.26 -6.33
N SER A 20 3.93 8.08 -7.14
CA SER A 20 3.69 8.84 -8.36
C SER A 20 2.22 9.21 -8.48
N ARG A 21 1.93 10.29 -9.22
CA ARG A 21 0.57 10.66 -9.59
C ARG A 21 0.15 9.88 -10.83
N VAL A 22 -0.98 9.18 -10.74
CA VAL A 22 -1.54 8.38 -11.86
C VAL A 22 -2.71 9.12 -12.51
N ALA A 23 -3.52 9.81 -11.70
CA ALA A 23 -4.63 10.65 -12.15
C ALA A 23 -4.78 11.85 -11.20
N PRO A 24 -5.63 12.86 -11.50
CA PRO A 24 -5.84 13.99 -10.60
C PRO A 24 -6.18 13.56 -9.16
N ASP A 25 -6.97 12.52 -8.97
CA ASP A 25 -7.46 11.98 -7.70
C ASP A 25 -6.90 10.57 -7.41
N ARG A 26 -5.77 10.19 -8.02
CA ARG A 26 -5.18 8.87 -7.83
C ARG A 26 -3.66 8.92 -7.78
N ILE A 27 -3.09 8.24 -6.80
CA ILE A 27 -1.65 8.03 -6.68
C ILE A 27 -1.33 6.55 -6.74
N ALA A 28 -0.09 6.23 -7.10
CA ALA A 28 0.50 4.91 -6.93
C ALA A 28 1.63 5.00 -5.91
N VAL A 29 1.67 4.08 -4.96
CA VAL A 29 2.81 3.90 -4.04
C VAL A 29 3.58 2.65 -4.43
N ASN A 30 4.91 2.73 -4.38
CA ASN A 30 5.81 1.62 -4.71
C ASN A 30 6.57 1.18 -3.48
N PHE A 31 6.65 -0.12 -3.23
CA PHE A 31 7.20 -0.70 -2.01
C PHE A 31 7.85 -2.05 -2.30
N GLN A 32 8.64 -2.56 -1.36
CA GLN A 32 9.10 -3.95 -1.39
C GLN A 32 8.26 -4.82 -0.46
N ILE A 33 7.87 -6.01 -0.92
CA ILE A 33 7.10 -6.96 -0.13
C ILE A 33 7.49 -8.39 -0.49
N GLY A 34 7.13 -9.34 0.38
CA GLY A 34 7.18 -10.76 0.07
C GLY A 34 6.28 -11.15 -1.11
N SER A 35 6.31 -12.43 -1.45
CA SER A 35 5.62 -12.94 -2.63
C SER A 35 4.09 -12.67 -2.61
N PRO A 36 3.48 -12.20 -3.72
CA PRO A 36 2.07 -11.79 -3.76
C PRO A 36 1.08 -12.94 -3.57
N GLU A 37 1.50 -14.19 -3.73
CA GLU A 37 0.67 -15.37 -3.40
C GLU A 37 0.54 -15.63 -1.90
N CYS A 38 1.37 -14.97 -1.09
CA CYS A 38 1.44 -15.13 0.35
C CYS A 38 1.11 -13.86 1.12
N TYR A 39 1.50 -12.71 0.59
CA TYR A 39 1.39 -11.43 1.28
C TYR A 39 0.46 -10.49 0.53
N GLY A 40 -0.39 -9.81 1.30
CA GLY A 40 -1.25 -8.73 0.82
C GLY A 40 -0.86 -7.40 1.44
N VAL A 41 -1.41 -6.33 0.89
CA VAL A 41 -1.30 -4.98 1.46
C VAL A 41 -2.66 -4.39 1.70
N ASP A 42 -2.75 -3.49 2.67
CA ASP A 42 -3.88 -2.61 2.89
C ASP A 42 -3.39 -1.17 3.01
N ALA A 43 -4.21 -0.20 2.62
CA ALA A 43 -3.84 1.21 2.67
C ALA A 43 -4.98 2.05 3.21
N ALA A 44 -4.65 2.95 4.15
CA ALA A 44 -5.54 3.99 4.63
C ALA A 44 -4.96 5.37 4.34
N THR A 45 -5.80 6.30 3.90
CA THR A 45 -5.41 7.70 3.68
C THR A 45 -6.03 8.62 4.72
N THR A 46 -5.19 9.47 5.30
CA THR A 46 -5.64 10.65 6.06
C THR A 46 -5.39 11.87 5.20
N GLU A 47 -6.48 12.47 4.68
CA GLU A 47 -6.43 13.60 3.76
C GLU A 47 -6.81 14.90 4.45
N THR A 48 -5.96 15.91 4.28
CA THR A 48 -6.21 17.30 4.65
C THR A 48 -6.19 18.19 3.40
N ASP A 49 -6.37 19.49 3.58
CA ASP A 49 -6.28 20.45 2.47
C ASP A 49 -4.84 20.62 1.95
N THR A 50 -3.82 20.19 2.70
CA THR A 50 -2.40 20.37 2.33
C THR A 50 -1.61 19.06 2.23
N THR A 51 -2.13 17.97 2.78
CA THR A 51 -1.41 16.69 2.86
C THR A 51 -2.30 15.48 2.62
N VAL A 52 -1.71 14.44 2.06
CA VAL A 52 -2.27 13.09 1.98
C VAL A 52 -1.28 12.17 2.69
N THR A 53 -1.64 11.71 3.87
CA THR A 53 -0.81 10.78 4.63
C THR A 53 -1.28 9.36 4.37
N VAL A 54 -0.40 8.53 3.81
CA VAL A 54 -0.67 7.14 3.45
C VAL A 54 -0.10 6.22 4.53
N ALA A 55 -0.99 5.45 5.16
CA ALA A 55 -0.63 4.36 6.05
C ALA A 55 -0.76 3.05 5.29
N LEU A 56 0.36 2.55 4.76
CA LEU A 56 0.44 1.25 4.09
C LEU A 56 0.77 0.17 5.13
N LYS A 57 0.06 -0.95 5.05
CA LYS A 57 0.27 -2.13 5.89
C LYS A 57 0.47 -3.35 5.02
N ALA A 58 1.29 -4.27 5.48
CA ALA A 58 1.43 -5.59 4.89
C ALA A 58 1.05 -6.67 5.90
N GLY A 59 0.65 -7.83 5.39
CA GLY A 59 0.30 -8.98 6.21
C GLY A 59 0.16 -10.22 5.36
N THR A 60 -0.05 -11.37 6.02
CA THR A 60 -0.23 -12.64 5.33
C THR A 60 -1.66 -12.76 4.85
N LEU A 61 -1.85 -13.21 3.61
CA LEU A 61 -3.19 -13.50 3.08
C LEU A 61 -3.84 -14.64 3.88
N PRO A 62 -5.13 -14.54 4.24
CA PRO A 62 -5.83 -15.62 4.94
C PRO A 62 -5.72 -16.97 4.22
N GLU A 63 -5.85 -16.96 2.89
CA GLU A 63 -5.72 -18.14 2.05
C GLU A 63 -4.31 -18.72 1.99
N ALA A 64 -3.28 -17.96 2.40
CA ALA A 64 -1.89 -18.38 2.43
C ALA A 64 -1.49 -18.99 3.78
N ALA A 65 -2.40 -19.03 4.75
CA ALA A 65 -2.14 -19.66 6.04
C ALA A 65 -1.69 -21.12 5.87
N GLY A 66 -0.54 -21.46 6.44
CA GLY A 66 0.04 -22.81 6.38
C GLY A 66 0.67 -23.20 5.03
N ARG A 67 0.74 -22.28 4.05
CA ARG A 67 1.49 -22.53 2.80
C ARG A 67 2.99 -22.30 2.99
N MET A 68 3.78 -22.98 2.15
CA MET A 68 5.19 -22.67 2.00
C MET A 68 5.35 -21.39 1.16
N CYS A 69 5.68 -20.29 1.83
CA CYS A 69 5.98 -19.02 1.18
C CYS A 69 7.47 -18.93 0.85
N THR A 70 7.78 -18.51 -0.37
CA THR A 70 9.18 -18.31 -0.79
C THR A 70 9.78 -17.09 -0.09
N MET A 71 11.05 -17.17 0.30
CA MET A 71 11.79 -16.02 0.83
C MET A 71 12.33 -15.18 -0.32
N ILE A 72 11.45 -14.36 -0.91
CA ILE A 72 11.79 -13.38 -1.94
C ILE A 72 11.27 -12.00 -1.56
N ALA A 73 11.92 -10.95 -2.06
CA ALA A 73 11.39 -9.59 -2.04
C ALA A 73 11.07 -9.17 -3.47
N VAL A 74 9.84 -8.73 -3.70
CA VAL A 74 9.36 -8.22 -4.99
C VAL A 74 9.01 -6.75 -4.85
N PHE A 75 9.07 -6.03 -5.97
CA PHE A 75 8.55 -4.67 -6.05
C PHE A 75 7.04 -4.70 -6.26
N GLY A 76 6.31 -4.11 -5.33
CA GLY A 76 4.87 -3.92 -5.38
C GLY A 76 4.52 -2.48 -5.72
N THR A 77 3.39 -2.33 -6.40
CA THR A 77 2.74 -1.04 -6.63
C THR A 77 1.27 -1.18 -6.24
N LEU A 78 0.76 -0.22 -5.47
CA LEU A 78 -0.65 -0.11 -5.11
C LEU A 78 -1.18 1.25 -5.57
N GLU A 79 -2.25 1.24 -6.36
CA GLU A 79 -3.01 2.45 -6.66
C GLU A 79 -3.98 2.77 -5.53
N ILE A 80 -4.00 4.04 -5.13
CA ILE A 80 -4.82 4.54 -4.04
C ILE A 80 -5.71 5.68 -4.58
N PRO A 81 -7.03 5.50 -4.60
CA PRO A 81 -7.95 6.59 -4.89
C PRO A 81 -7.97 7.59 -3.73
N LEU A 82 -8.02 8.87 -4.06
CA LEU A 82 -8.11 9.99 -3.12
C LEU A 82 -9.54 10.53 -3.08
N LYS A 83 -9.93 11.12 -1.96
CA LYS A 83 -11.26 11.75 -1.77
C LYS A 83 -11.40 13.05 -2.57
N LYS A 84 -10.29 13.70 -2.89
CA LYS A 84 -10.21 14.93 -3.70
C LYS A 84 -8.99 14.85 -4.63
N PRO A 85 -8.94 15.67 -5.70
CA PRO A 85 -7.73 15.79 -6.51
C PRO A 85 -6.48 16.15 -5.67
N LEU A 86 -5.32 15.57 -5.97
CA LEU A 86 -4.07 15.76 -5.24
C LEU A 86 -3.64 17.24 -5.24
N GLY A 87 -3.79 17.96 -6.35
CA GLY A 87 -3.41 19.37 -6.43
C GLY A 87 -1.94 19.57 -6.05
N ASP A 88 -1.65 20.49 -5.14
CA ASP A 88 -0.30 20.73 -4.58
C ASP A 88 -0.09 20.04 -3.22
N ARG A 89 -1.00 19.15 -2.81
CA ARG A 89 -0.91 18.46 -1.53
C ARG A 89 0.31 17.54 -1.50
N LYS A 90 1.01 17.54 -0.36
CA LYS A 90 2.16 16.66 -0.14
C LYS A 90 1.69 15.26 0.20
N VAL A 91 2.29 14.26 -0.43
CA VAL A 91 2.08 12.85 -0.05
C VAL A 91 3.12 12.47 0.98
N LEU A 92 2.68 11.97 2.13
CA LEU A 92 3.50 11.58 3.27
C LEU A 92 3.28 10.11 3.61
N SER A 93 4.31 9.47 4.16
CA SER A 93 4.19 8.12 4.72
C SER A 93 3.90 8.19 6.22
N ALA A 94 2.99 7.37 6.72
CA ALA A 94 2.59 7.31 8.13
C ALA A 94 3.51 6.43 9.00
N ASN A 95 4.76 6.22 8.56
CA ASN A 95 5.67 5.20 9.09
C ASN A 95 6.29 5.56 10.43
#